data_AF-A0A952R5M7-F1
#
_entry.id   AF-A0A952R5M7-F1
#
_cell.length_a   1.000
_cell.length_b   1.000
_cell.length_c   1.000
_cell.angle_alpha   90.00
_cell.angle_beta   90.00
_cell.angle_gamma   90.00
#
_symmetry.space_group_name_H-M   'P 1'
#
loop_
_entity.id
_entity.type
_entity.pdbx_description
1 polymer ?
#
loop_
_entity_poly.entity_id
_entity_poly.type
_entity_poly.pdbx_seq_one_letter_code
_entity_poly.pdbx_strand_id
1 'polypeptide(L)'
;MREPVTPPRCSSSRGSGSRHASHVSDSAAPRARRSVPRSAAPSSAEPLGGVARSSASGGKAARGLRRFWTGVLTLAALGLAAPLVLGCEDRAEVSVARAEPHAERLVQIIAEDVAQVERGLPAGATALGKRLFPARAKDADAGAAGEADAGAADGERPVKDAMALQTALEDVRRENDDLRPAKSTFFAITSPAGIVWRNDQDQDRMAGQPLFDFYPGLKPAATGSAPLVRARGSMEAASGIRGREDAQWVVASPIREAGAASGPVRAVYASGWSWTSYAYRLENALQTWIREEMKDVDKPTKAPLTYVLLVVGEQVYGAPVVPVANLELVRGLPVLSELKASGKFKRQLSLSNRAFGLVALPAPALGDDVAVALLRSEP
;
A
#
# COMPACT_ATOMS: atom_id res chain seq x y z
N MET A 1 -10.10 36.83 52.03
CA MET A 1 -11.07 37.42 51.08
C MET A 1 -11.62 36.28 50.25
N ARG A 2 -12.90 35.94 50.44
CA ARG A 2 -13.57 34.81 49.77
C ARG A 2 -14.46 35.39 48.68
N GLU A 3 -14.23 34.99 47.43
CA GLU A 3 -15.05 35.37 46.28
C GLU A 3 -16.38 34.59 46.27
N PRO A 4 -17.51 35.20 45.86
CA PRO A 4 -18.80 34.53 45.80
C PRO A 4 -18.99 33.73 44.51
N VAL A 5 -19.31 32.44 44.68
CA VAL A 5 -19.71 31.50 43.63
C VAL A 5 -21.13 31.83 43.15
N THR A 6 -21.30 32.03 41.84
CA THR A 6 -22.60 32.30 41.19
C THR A 6 -23.19 30.98 40.65
N PRO A 7 -24.47 30.65 40.91
CA PRO A 7 -25.09 29.42 40.42
C PRO A 7 -25.58 29.54 38.96
N PRO A 8 -25.66 28.41 38.21
CA PRO A 8 -26.10 28.40 36.82
C PRO A 8 -27.62 28.55 36.67
N ARG A 9 -28.04 29.36 35.69
CA ARG A 9 -29.43 29.54 35.28
C ARG A 9 -29.89 28.38 34.39
N CYS A 10 -30.92 27.66 34.81
CA CYS A 10 -31.72 26.79 33.96
C CYS A 10 -32.59 27.62 33.01
N SER A 11 -32.40 27.49 31.70
CA SER A 11 -33.36 27.94 30.69
C SER A 11 -34.15 26.75 30.16
N SER A 12 -35.43 26.73 30.53
CA SER A 12 -36.46 25.89 29.94
C SER A 12 -36.93 26.50 28.62
N SER A 13 -36.79 25.80 27.50
CA SER A 13 -37.58 26.08 26.29
C SER A 13 -38.45 24.87 25.95
N ARG A 14 -39.76 25.06 26.18
CA ARG A 14 -40.84 24.20 25.71
C ARG A 14 -41.07 24.46 24.21
N GLY A 15 -41.33 23.39 23.47
CA GLY A 15 -42.57 23.28 22.71
C GLY A 15 -42.49 23.33 21.18
N SER A 16 -43.41 22.57 20.59
CA SER A 16 -43.79 22.46 19.17
C SER A 16 -42.92 21.50 18.34
N GLY A 17 -43.34 20.29 17.97
CA GLY A 17 -44.70 19.82 17.69
C GLY A 17 -45.08 20.09 16.24
N SER A 18 -44.55 19.28 15.31
CA SER A 18 -45.14 19.16 13.97
C SER A 18 -44.94 17.73 13.45
N ARG A 19 -46.07 17.03 13.33
CA ARG A 19 -46.23 15.76 12.63
C ARG A 19 -46.50 16.10 11.17
N HIS A 20 -45.65 15.66 10.25
CA HIS A 20 -46.03 15.45 8.86
C HIS A 20 -45.72 14.01 8.48
N ALA A 21 -46.80 13.23 8.43
CA ALA A 21 -46.89 12.01 7.66
C ALA A 21 -47.08 12.35 6.17
N SER A 22 -47.02 11.32 5.34
CA SER A 22 -47.11 11.28 3.87
C SER A 22 -45.76 11.55 3.17
N HIS A 23 -45.30 10.79 2.19
CA HIS A 23 -45.94 9.84 1.29
C HIS A 23 -44.91 8.76 0.91
N VAL A 24 -45.25 7.48 1.10
CA VAL A 24 -44.58 6.37 0.43
C VAL A 24 -45.12 6.34 -1.00
N SER A 25 -44.23 6.58 -1.97
CA SER A 25 -44.50 6.35 -3.39
C SER A 25 -43.55 5.27 -3.86
N ASP A 26 -44.04 4.03 -3.78
CA ASP A 26 -43.53 2.91 -4.56
C ASP A 26 -43.68 3.24 -6.04
N SER A 27 -42.56 3.49 -6.71
CA SER A 27 -42.49 3.47 -8.16
C SER A 27 -41.51 2.38 -8.57
N ALA A 28 -42.08 1.21 -8.82
CA ALA A 28 -41.44 0.10 -9.49
C ALA A 28 -41.02 0.51 -10.90
N ALA A 29 -39.71 0.67 -11.11
CA ALA A 29 -39.15 0.82 -12.44
C ALA A 29 -39.02 -0.56 -13.11
N PRO A 30 -39.47 -0.72 -14.38
CA PRO A 30 -39.38 -1.99 -15.09
C PRO A 30 -37.93 -2.33 -15.43
N ARG A 31 -37.51 -3.56 -15.06
CA ARG A 31 -36.27 -4.21 -15.49
C ARG A 31 -36.25 -4.33 -17.02
N ALA A 32 -35.58 -3.40 -17.69
CA ALA A 32 -35.17 -3.57 -19.08
C ALA A 32 -34.07 -4.65 -19.16
N ARG A 33 -34.44 -5.84 -19.63
CA ARG A 33 -33.51 -6.89 -20.05
C ARG A 33 -32.70 -6.37 -21.24
N ARG A 34 -31.47 -5.91 -21.01
CA ARG A 34 -30.48 -5.77 -22.08
C ARG A 34 -29.97 -7.15 -22.47
N SER A 35 -30.47 -7.64 -23.60
CA SER A 35 -29.86 -8.70 -24.39
C SER A 35 -28.47 -8.24 -24.86
N VAL A 36 -27.42 -8.88 -24.36
CA VAL A 36 -26.07 -8.75 -24.90
C VAL A 36 -25.96 -9.66 -26.11
N PRO A 37 -25.68 -9.15 -27.33
CA PRO A 37 -25.41 -9.99 -28.47
C PRO A 37 -24.09 -10.73 -28.28
N ARG A 38 -24.19 -12.05 -28.41
CA ARG A 38 -23.14 -13.06 -28.41
C ARG A 38 -22.20 -12.78 -29.59
N SER A 39 -21.08 -12.12 -29.35
CA SER A 39 -20.05 -11.90 -30.38
C SER A 39 -19.25 -13.18 -30.58
N ALA A 40 -19.10 -13.51 -31.85
CA ALA A 40 -18.59 -14.76 -32.38
C ALA A 40 -17.09 -14.96 -32.12
N ALA A 41 -16.72 -16.22 -31.93
CA ALA A 41 -15.35 -16.69 -32.03
C ALA A 41 -14.84 -16.54 -33.47
N PRO A 42 -13.58 -16.13 -33.69
CA PRO A 42 -12.88 -16.44 -34.92
C PRO A 42 -12.13 -17.77 -34.79
N SER A 43 -12.59 -18.68 -35.64
CA SER A 43 -11.94 -19.89 -36.14
C SER A 43 -10.50 -19.64 -36.58
N SER A 44 -9.65 -20.59 -36.18
CA SER A 44 -8.49 -21.17 -36.86
C SER A 44 -8.30 -20.79 -38.33
N ALA A 45 -7.09 -20.30 -38.67
CA ALA A 45 -6.45 -20.49 -39.97
C ALA A 45 -4.93 -20.24 -39.85
N GLU A 46 -4.18 -21.31 -39.66
CA GLU A 46 -2.84 -21.49 -40.25
C GLU A 46 -3.01 -21.59 -41.79
N PRO A 47 -2.03 -21.21 -42.65
CA PRO A 47 -0.81 -22.02 -42.79
C PRO A 47 0.49 -21.36 -43.31
N LEU A 48 1.58 -22.09 -43.04
CA LEU A 48 2.76 -22.35 -43.88
C LEU A 48 3.73 -21.20 -44.22
N GLY A 49 4.95 -21.32 -43.68
CA GLY A 49 6.14 -20.63 -44.16
C GLY A 49 7.39 -21.20 -43.49
N GLY A 50 7.88 -22.34 -43.96
CA GLY A 50 9.09 -22.97 -43.45
C GLY A 50 10.37 -22.30 -43.94
N VAL A 51 11.44 -22.39 -43.14
CA VAL A 51 12.82 -22.40 -43.64
C VAL A 51 13.63 -23.40 -42.83
N ALA A 52 14.18 -24.38 -43.55
CA ALA A 52 15.13 -25.38 -43.09
C ALA A 52 16.55 -24.79 -42.89
N ARG A 53 17.33 -25.40 -41.99
CA ARG A 53 18.77 -25.75 -42.17
C ARG A 53 19.32 -26.40 -40.89
N SER A 54 19.62 -27.70 -40.96
CA SER A 54 20.98 -28.31 -41.00
C SER A 54 21.72 -28.25 -39.65
N SER A 55 21.81 -29.35 -38.90
CA SER A 55 22.79 -30.43 -39.08
C SER A 55 24.24 -29.96 -39.05
N ALA A 56 24.89 -30.12 -37.90
CA ALA A 56 26.32 -30.37 -37.83
C ALA A 56 26.61 -31.38 -36.72
N SER A 57 27.06 -32.53 -37.18
CA SER A 57 27.61 -33.67 -36.48
C SER A 57 28.98 -33.39 -35.84
N GLY A 58 29.30 -34.16 -34.81
CA GLY A 58 30.60 -34.85 -34.76
C GLY A 58 31.60 -34.38 -33.72
N GLY A 59 31.86 -35.24 -32.73
CA GLY A 59 32.99 -35.14 -31.82
C GLY A 59 33.11 -36.42 -30.98
N LYS A 60 33.81 -37.42 -31.50
CA LYS A 60 34.09 -38.70 -30.85
C LYS A 60 35.25 -38.59 -29.85
N ALA A 61 35.25 -39.56 -28.93
CA ALA A 61 36.40 -40.24 -28.32
C ALA A 61 36.96 -39.71 -26.99
N ALA A 62 36.86 -40.54 -25.94
CA ALA A 62 38.04 -41.25 -25.44
C ALA A 62 37.61 -42.48 -24.61
N ARG A 63 38.28 -43.60 -24.92
CA ARG A 63 38.25 -44.87 -24.20
C ARG A 63 39.17 -44.77 -22.98
N GLY A 64 38.80 -45.37 -21.85
CA GLY A 64 39.64 -45.39 -20.65
C GLY A 64 39.22 -46.48 -19.66
N LEU A 65 39.54 -47.72 -20.02
CA LEU A 65 39.40 -48.93 -19.23
C LEU A 65 40.37 -48.89 -18.02
N ARG A 66 39.93 -49.18 -16.79
CA ARG A 66 40.74 -49.95 -15.81
C ARG A 66 39.89 -50.55 -14.70
N ARG A 67 39.94 -51.88 -14.67
CA ARG A 67 39.47 -52.83 -13.66
C ARG A 67 40.43 -52.86 -12.48
N PHE A 68 39.89 -52.92 -11.25
CA PHE A 68 40.45 -53.50 -10.02
C PHE A 68 39.18 -53.71 -9.14
N TRP A 69 38.58 -54.89 -8.88
CA TRP A 69 39.12 -56.15 -8.32
C TRP A 69 40.02 -55.85 -7.12
N THR A 70 39.84 -56.32 -5.88
CA THR A 70 38.91 -57.24 -5.21
C THR A 70 39.31 -57.20 -3.72
N GLY A 71 38.33 -57.34 -2.82
CA GLY A 71 38.56 -57.79 -1.44
C GLY A 71 38.78 -56.69 -0.40
N VAL A 72 37.89 -56.57 0.58
CA VAL A 72 37.97 -57.33 1.85
C VAL A 72 36.56 -57.40 2.45
N LEU A 73 36.05 -58.63 2.50
CA LEU A 73 34.97 -59.09 3.38
C LEU A 73 35.54 -59.16 4.80
N THR A 74 35.01 -58.39 5.76
CA THR A 74 35.08 -58.73 7.18
C THR A 74 34.07 -57.92 8.01
N LEU A 75 33.33 -58.65 8.85
CA LEU A 75 32.43 -58.19 9.92
C LEU A 75 31.05 -57.61 9.53
N ALA A 76 30.20 -58.52 9.09
CA ALA A 76 28.82 -58.57 9.53
C ALA A 76 28.76 -58.97 11.03
N ALA A 77 28.19 -58.11 11.87
CA ALA A 77 27.39 -58.39 13.07
C ALA A 77 27.45 -57.20 14.06
N LEU A 78 26.29 -56.77 14.55
CA LEU A 78 26.01 -55.64 15.46
C LEU A 78 25.95 -54.24 14.81
N GLY A 79 24.73 -53.72 14.70
CA GLY A 79 24.47 -52.33 14.31
C GLY A 79 23.19 -52.09 13.52
N LEU A 80 22.34 -53.11 13.33
CA LEU A 80 21.06 -53.00 12.62
C LEU A 80 19.96 -52.38 13.50
N ALA A 81 20.23 -51.18 13.99
CA ALA A 81 19.24 -50.25 14.54
C ALA A 81 19.54 -48.85 13.97
N ALA A 82 19.75 -48.76 12.66
CA ALA A 82 19.75 -47.50 11.94
C ALA A 82 18.30 -46.97 11.97
N PRO A 83 18.06 -45.81 12.60
CA PRO A 83 16.73 -45.43 13.03
C PRO A 83 15.88 -45.04 11.82
N LEU A 84 14.63 -45.50 11.81
CA LEU A 84 13.55 -45.03 10.95
C LEU A 84 13.15 -43.58 11.32
N VAL A 85 14.12 -42.66 11.35
CA VAL A 85 13.89 -41.20 11.46
C VAL A 85 13.88 -40.61 10.03
N LEU A 86 13.34 -41.36 9.08
CA LEU A 86 13.00 -40.84 7.76
C LEU A 86 11.75 -39.96 7.91
N GLY A 87 12.00 -38.67 8.11
CA GLY A 87 11.29 -37.66 7.33
C GLY A 87 10.08 -36.99 7.95
N CYS A 88 10.03 -36.79 9.27
CA CYS A 88 9.34 -35.60 9.77
C CYS A 88 10.28 -34.41 9.55
N GLU A 89 10.41 -33.95 8.30
CA GLU A 89 10.97 -32.61 8.06
C GLU A 89 10.12 -31.64 8.88
N ASP A 90 10.78 -30.87 9.73
CA ASP A 90 10.11 -29.86 10.54
C ASP A 90 9.50 -28.83 9.58
N ARG A 91 8.18 -28.94 9.38
CA ARG A 91 7.44 -28.06 8.48
C ARG A 91 7.63 -26.60 8.86
N ALA A 92 7.88 -26.30 10.14
CA ALA A 92 8.17 -24.94 10.58
C ALA A 92 9.52 -24.46 10.03
N GLU A 93 10.55 -25.30 10.06
CA GLU A 93 11.87 -25.01 9.50
C GLU A 93 11.80 -24.77 7.99
N VAL A 94 11.13 -25.66 7.25
CA VAL A 94 10.90 -25.49 5.80
C VAL A 94 10.14 -24.19 5.52
N SER A 95 9.13 -23.87 6.33
CA SER A 95 8.36 -22.64 6.20
C SER A 95 9.23 -21.39 6.44
N VAL A 96 10.15 -21.42 7.41
CA VAL A 96 11.11 -20.32 7.64
C VAL A 96 12.04 -20.16 6.43
N ALA A 97 12.62 -21.25 5.94
CA ALA A 97 13.53 -21.21 4.79
C ALA A 97 12.85 -20.68 3.53
N ARG A 98 11.60 -21.07 3.27
CA ARG A 98 10.79 -20.57 2.14
C ARG A 98 10.30 -19.13 2.33
N ALA A 99 10.09 -18.70 3.57
CA ALA A 99 9.64 -17.33 3.87
C ALA A 99 10.73 -16.28 3.69
N GLU A 100 12.01 -16.62 3.86
CA GLU A 100 13.12 -15.67 3.77
C GLU A 100 13.21 -14.96 2.40
N PRO A 101 13.33 -15.65 1.26
CA PRO A 101 13.38 -14.97 -0.05
C PRO A 101 12.09 -14.20 -0.36
N HIS A 102 10.96 -14.64 0.18
CA HIS A 102 9.68 -13.94 0.05
C HIS A 102 9.63 -12.64 0.84
N ALA A 103 10.16 -12.63 2.06
CA ALA A 103 10.32 -11.42 2.86
C ALA A 103 11.29 -10.43 2.21
N GLU A 104 12.41 -10.92 1.64
CA GLU A 104 13.37 -10.06 0.92
C GLU A 104 12.73 -9.35 -0.27
N ARG A 105 11.91 -10.07 -1.05
CA ARG A 105 11.16 -9.48 -2.17
C ARG A 105 10.13 -8.45 -1.69
N LEU A 106 9.46 -8.69 -0.57
CA LEU A 106 8.54 -7.72 0.01
C LEU A 106 9.26 -6.42 0.37
N VAL A 107 10.48 -6.47 0.93
CA VAL A 107 11.29 -5.27 1.20
C VAL A 107 11.60 -4.51 -0.10
N GLN A 108 11.91 -5.22 -1.19
CA GLN A 108 12.14 -4.58 -2.49
C GLN A 108 10.89 -3.88 -3.02
N ILE A 109 9.72 -4.55 -2.97
CA ILE A 109 8.44 -3.96 -3.37
C ILE A 109 8.17 -2.70 -2.54
N ILE A 110 8.42 -2.75 -1.23
CA ILE A 110 8.25 -1.59 -0.34
C ILE A 110 9.13 -0.42 -0.77
N ALA A 111 10.42 -0.68 -1.02
CA ALA A 111 11.34 0.35 -1.47
C ALA A 111 10.92 0.96 -2.82
N GLU A 112 10.49 0.13 -3.77
CA GLU A 112 9.99 0.57 -5.08
C GLU A 112 8.74 1.45 -4.95
N ASP A 113 7.76 1.05 -4.14
CA ASP A 113 6.51 1.79 -3.94
C ASP A 113 6.73 3.15 -3.28
N VAL A 114 7.54 3.17 -2.21
CA VAL A 114 7.91 4.41 -1.53
C VAL A 114 8.62 5.32 -2.54
N ALA A 115 9.59 4.82 -3.28
CA ALA A 115 10.33 5.62 -4.24
C ALA A 115 9.44 6.16 -5.37
N GLN A 116 8.42 5.41 -5.83
CA GLN A 116 7.41 5.91 -6.78
C GLN A 116 6.64 7.11 -6.20
N VAL A 117 6.14 7.00 -4.96
CA VAL A 117 5.43 8.13 -4.33
C VAL A 117 6.36 9.33 -4.13
N GLU A 118 7.60 9.10 -3.69
CA GLU A 118 8.55 10.19 -3.40
C GLU A 118 9.02 10.95 -4.63
N ARG A 119 9.17 10.28 -5.78
CA ARG A 119 9.46 10.94 -7.06
C ARG A 119 8.21 11.56 -7.68
N GLY A 120 7.09 10.83 -7.62
CA GLY A 120 5.86 11.22 -8.28
C GLY A 120 5.17 12.41 -7.61
N LEU A 121 5.17 12.49 -6.28
CA LEU A 121 4.41 13.51 -5.55
C LEU A 121 4.91 14.94 -5.81
N PRO A 122 6.22 15.25 -5.79
CA PRO A 122 6.72 16.58 -6.16
C PRO A 122 6.45 16.95 -7.62
N ALA A 123 6.62 15.99 -8.54
CA ALA A 123 6.31 16.20 -9.95
C ALA A 123 4.81 16.47 -10.15
N GLY A 124 3.95 15.72 -9.47
CA GLY A 124 2.51 15.94 -9.45
C GLY A 124 2.12 17.28 -8.83
N ALA A 125 2.75 17.69 -7.73
CA ALA A 125 2.53 18.99 -7.10
C ALA A 125 2.88 20.14 -8.05
N THR A 126 3.96 20.01 -8.82
CA THR A 126 4.35 20.97 -9.86
C THR A 126 3.30 21.05 -10.97
N ALA A 127 2.77 19.90 -11.42
CA ALA A 127 1.73 19.85 -12.45
C ALA A 127 0.40 20.45 -11.95
N LEU A 128 0.02 20.17 -10.70
CA LEU A 128 -1.14 20.80 -10.04
C LEU A 128 -0.94 22.32 -9.94
N GLY A 129 0.27 22.77 -9.61
CA GLY A 129 0.63 24.20 -9.61
C GLY A 129 0.30 24.90 -10.92
N LYS A 130 0.69 24.29 -12.05
CA LYS A 130 0.42 24.82 -13.40
C LYS A 130 -1.07 24.88 -13.74
N ARG A 131 -1.86 23.92 -13.25
CA ARG A 131 -3.29 23.78 -13.58
C ARG A 131 -4.19 24.63 -12.70
N LEU A 132 -3.89 24.67 -11.41
CA LEU A 132 -4.74 25.30 -10.39
C LEU A 132 -4.30 26.73 -10.08
N PHE A 133 -3.02 27.05 -10.30
CA PHE A 133 -2.43 28.34 -9.97
C PHE A 133 -1.58 28.86 -11.13
N PRO A 134 -2.19 29.11 -12.31
CA PRO A 134 -1.47 29.65 -13.45
C PRO A 134 -0.82 30.99 -13.08
N ALA A 135 0.40 31.22 -13.56
CA ALA A 135 1.11 32.47 -13.30
C ALA A 135 0.24 33.64 -13.78
N ARG A 136 0.04 34.65 -12.93
CA ARG A 136 -0.58 35.90 -13.36
C ARG A 136 0.26 36.45 -14.51
N ALA A 137 -0.36 36.64 -15.68
CA ALA A 137 0.30 37.30 -16.79
C ALA A 137 0.82 38.65 -16.29
N LYS A 138 2.14 38.87 -16.38
CA LYS A 138 2.79 40.10 -15.89
C LYS A 138 2.38 41.34 -16.68
N ASP A 139 1.61 41.17 -17.75
CA ASP A 139 1.29 42.19 -18.75
C ASP A 139 -0.22 42.52 -18.80
N ALA A 140 -0.99 42.18 -17.76
CA ALA A 140 -2.37 42.65 -17.64
C ALA A 140 -2.36 44.12 -17.20
N ASP A 141 -2.29 45.01 -18.19
CA ASP A 141 -2.53 46.45 -18.05
C ASP A 141 -3.74 46.72 -17.14
N ALA A 142 -3.53 47.66 -16.21
CA ALA A 142 -4.36 48.01 -15.06
C ALA A 142 -5.74 48.63 -15.39
N GLY A 143 -6.51 48.08 -16.33
CA GLY A 143 -7.72 48.74 -16.85
C GLY A 143 -9.00 47.91 -16.98
N ALA A 144 -8.94 46.57 -16.93
CA ALA A 144 -10.14 45.74 -17.11
C ALA A 144 -10.15 44.56 -16.15
N ALA A 145 -10.34 44.86 -14.85
CA ALA A 145 -10.68 43.88 -13.85
C ALA A 145 -12.13 43.40 -14.06
N GLY A 146 -12.33 42.58 -15.09
CA GLY A 146 -13.50 41.70 -15.14
C GLY A 146 -13.32 40.62 -14.09
N GLU A 147 -13.94 40.82 -12.93
CA GLU A 147 -14.53 39.84 -11.98
C GLU A 147 -13.95 38.40 -11.90
N ALA A 148 -12.66 38.23 -12.13
CA ALA A 148 -11.91 37.02 -11.84
C ALA A 148 -11.22 37.20 -10.49
N ASP A 149 -12.00 37.03 -9.41
CA ASP A 149 -11.58 36.68 -8.04
C ASP A 149 -10.21 37.25 -7.61
N ALA A 150 -10.15 38.57 -7.38
CA ALA A 150 -8.98 39.25 -6.81
C ALA A 150 -8.80 39.01 -5.29
N GLY A 151 -9.34 37.91 -4.73
CA GLY A 151 -9.42 37.64 -3.29
C GLY A 151 -8.40 36.66 -2.70
N ALA A 152 -7.69 35.85 -3.50
CA ALA A 152 -6.90 34.73 -2.97
C ALA A 152 -5.51 35.10 -2.41
N ALA A 153 -5.43 36.12 -1.54
CA ALA A 153 -4.23 36.43 -0.78
C ALA A 153 -4.01 35.43 0.39
N ASP A 154 -5.06 34.80 0.92
CA ASP A 154 -5.01 34.07 2.20
C ASP A 154 -5.51 32.61 2.11
N GLY A 155 -4.86 31.77 1.30
CA GLY A 155 -5.15 30.32 1.29
C GLY A 155 -6.57 29.95 0.82
N GLU A 156 -7.23 30.86 0.12
CA GLU A 156 -8.55 30.64 -0.48
C GLU A 156 -8.46 29.63 -1.62
N ARG A 157 -9.51 28.80 -1.76
CA ARG A 157 -9.53 27.70 -2.71
C ARG A 157 -9.46 28.26 -4.15
N PRO A 158 -8.51 27.83 -5.00
CA PRO A 158 -8.29 28.42 -6.33
C PRO A 158 -9.45 28.21 -7.29
N VAL A 159 -10.21 27.13 -7.09
CA VAL A 159 -11.36 26.79 -7.91
C VAL A 159 -12.54 26.54 -6.99
N LYS A 160 -13.59 27.37 -7.11
CA LYS A 160 -14.85 27.18 -6.37
C LYS A 160 -15.52 25.85 -6.74
N ASP A 161 -15.32 25.39 -7.97
CA ASP A 161 -15.79 24.10 -8.45
C ASP A 161 -15.01 22.92 -7.84
N ALA A 162 -15.76 22.10 -7.11
CA ALA A 162 -15.33 20.84 -6.52
C ALA A 162 -14.79 19.85 -7.55
N MET A 163 -15.49 19.75 -8.69
CA MET A 163 -15.24 18.74 -9.70
C MET A 163 -13.95 19.03 -10.44
N ALA A 164 -13.70 20.28 -10.80
CA ALA A 164 -12.44 20.70 -11.42
C ALA A 164 -11.19 20.31 -10.60
N LEU A 165 -11.24 20.42 -9.26
CA LEU A 165 -10.14 19.98 -8.40
C LEU A 165 -9.94 18.47 -8.43
N GLN A 166 -11.02 17.69 -8.40
CA GLN A 166 -10.96 16.24 -8.48
C GLN A 166 -10.45 15.77 -9.85
N THR A 167 -10.94 16.34 -10.94
CA THR A 167 -10.45 16.06 -12.30
C THR A 167 -8.96 16.41 -12.43
N ALA A 168 -8.53 17.55 -11.90
CA ALA A 168 -7.12 17.93 -11.92
C ALA A 168 -6.23 16.93 -11.17
N LEU A 169 -6.70 16.42 -10.02
CA LEU A 169 -6.02 15.40 -9.22
C LEU A 169 -5.88 14.07 -9.99
N GLU A 170 -6.98 13.58 -10.56
CA GLU A 170 -7.03 12.34 -11.33
C GLU A 170 -6.14 12.40 -12.58
N ASP A 171 -6.20 13.50 -13.32
CA ASP A 171 -5.41 13.70 -14.52
C ASP A 171 -3.91 13.78 -14.22
N VAL A 172 -3.50 14.54 -13.19
CA VAL A 172 -2.09 14.62 -12.78
C VAL A 172 -1.57 13.24 -12.38
N ARG A 173 -2.38 12.44 -11.69
CA ARG A 173 -2.01 11.08 -11.32
C ARG A 173 -1.89 10.17 -12.55
N ARG A 174 -2.79 10.30 -13.53
CA ARG A 174 -2.78 9.51 -14.77
C ARG A 174 -1.59 9.85 -15.66
N GLU A 175 -1.20 11.12 -15.72
CA GLU A 175 -0.11 11.62 -16.57
C GLU A 175 1.28 11.39 -15.97
N ASN A 176 1.38 11.21 -14.66
CA ASN A 176 2.64 10.96 -13.98
C ASN A 176 2.95 9.46 -13.94
N ASP A 177 4.06 9.05 -14.58
CA ASP A 177 4.44 7.64 -14.69
C ASP A 177 4.76 6.97 -13.35
N ASP A 178 5.16 7.73 -12.32
CA ASP A 178 5.42 7.21 -10.98
C ASP A 178 4.12 7.15 -10.14
N LEU A 179 3.20 8.11 -10.29
CA LEU A 179 1.94 8.13 -9.52
C LEU A 179 0.84 7.24 -10.12
N ARG A 180 0.86 6.99 -11.43
CA ARG A 180 -0.09 6.09 -12.10
C ARG A 180 -0.05 4.66 -11.55
N PRO A 181 1.12 4.02 -11.35
CA PRO A 181 1.20 2.71 -10.72
C PRO A 181 1.08 2.76 -9.20
N ALA A 182 1.36 3.91 -8.55
CA ALA A 182 1.32 4.05 -7.11
C ALA A 182 -0.06 3.69 -6.54
N LYS A 183 -0.06 2.81 -5.54
CA LYS A 183 -1.28 2.25 -4.93
C LYS A 183 -1.55 2.84 -3.55
N SER A 184 -1.49 4.16 -3.42
CA SER A 184 -1.83 4.89 -2.20
C SER A 184 -3.30 4.69 -1.81
N THR A 185 -3.62 4.81 -0.52
CA THR A 185 -5.02 4.76 -0.03
C THR A 185 -5.76 6.07 -0.28
N PHE A 186 -5.03 7.16 -0.47
CA PHE A 186 -5.56 8.44 -0.91
C PHE A 186 -4.49 9.31 -1.58
N PHE A 187 -4.97 10.27 -2.35
CA PHE A 187 -4.30 11.46 -2.82
C PHE A 187 -5.21 12.64 -2.50
N ALA A 188 -4.67 13.70 -1.91
CA ALA A 188 -5.46 14.83 -1.42
C ALA A 188 -4.76 16.16 -1.66
N ILE A 189 -5.54 17.19 -1.96
CA ILE A 189 -5.08 18.58 -2.04
C ILE A 189 -5.63 19.31 -0.82
N THR A 190 -4.77 20.03 -0.10
CA THR A 190 -5.18 20.83 1.06
C THR A 190 -4.81 22.30 0.90
N SER A 191 -5.50 23.16 1.65
CA SER A 191 -5.02 24.53 1.87
C SER A 191 -3.68 24.54 2.62
N PRO A 192 -2.97 25.69 2.67
CA PRO A 192 -1.79 25.85 3.52
C PRO A 192 -2.08 25.70 5.02
N ALA A 193 -3.34 25.86 5.45
CA ALA A 193 -3.77 25.58 6.82
C ALA A 193 -4.03 24.08 7.09
N GLY A 194 -3.94 23.24 6.05
CA GLY A 194 -4.16 21.79 6.16
C GLY A 194 -5.62 21.36 6.01
N ILE A 195 -6.54 22.25 5.63
CA ILE A 195 -7.93 21.86 5.35
C ILE A 195 -7.97 21.17 3.99
N VAL A 196 -8.39 19.91 3.97
CA VAL A 196 -8.48 19.13 2.72
C VAL A 196 -9.57 19.74 1.84
N TRP A 197 -9.21 20.07 0.60
CA TRP A 197 -10.16 20.56 -0.38
C TRP A 197 -10.88 19.44 -1.09
N ARG A 198 -10.12 18.46 -1.59
CA ARG A 198 -10.58 17.25 -2.29
C ARG A 198 -9.58 16.12 -2.10
N ASN A 199 -10.07 14.90 -2.23
CA ASN A 199 -9.28 13.70 -2.38
C ASN A 199 -9.86 12.78 -3.47
N ASP A 200 -9.11 11.75 -3.84
CA ASP A 200 -9.43 10.82 -4.92
C ASP A 200 -10.25 9.58 -4.48
N GLN A 201 -10.69 9.50 -3.23
CA GLN A 201 -11.57 8.44 -2.78
C GLN A 201 -13.00 8.70 -3.28
N ASP A 202 -13.73 7.63 -3.60
CA ASP A 202 -15.09 7.66 -4.17
C ASP A 202 -16.10 8.55 -3.41
N GLN A 203 -15.90 8.74 -2.10
CA GLN A 203 -16.81 9.49 -1.24
C GLN A 203 -16.25 10.83 -0.78
N ASP A 204 -15.07 11.23 -1.26
CA ASP A 204 -14.36 12.47 -0.87
C ASP A 204 -14.38 12.71 0.66
N ARG A 205 -14.22 11.64 1.46
CA ARG A 205 -14.49 11.67 2.91
C ARG A 205 -13.57 12.61 3.69
N MET A 206 -12.41 12.93 3.13
CA MET A 206 -11.45 13.82 3.75
C MET A 206 -11.81 15.29 3.55
N ALA A 207 -12.68 15.67 2.62
CA ALA A 207 -12.95 17.08 2.36
C ALA A 207 -13.46 17.84 3.59
N GLY A 208 -12.89 19.03 3.82
CA GLY A 208 -13.16 19.87 4.98
C GLY A 208 -12.44 19.45 6.26
N GLN A 209 -11.78 18.30 6.29
CA GLN A 209 -11.08 17.81 7.48
C GLN A 209 -9.71 18.49 7.65
N PRO A 210 -9.24 18.69 8.89
CA PRO A 210 -7.93 19.28 9.18
C PRO A 210 -6.82 18.23 9.13
N LEU A 211 -6.18 18.05 7.96
CA LEU A 211 -5.13 17.05 7.75
C LEU A 211 -3.96 17.19 8.74
N PHE A 212 -3.54 18.43 9.06
CA PHE A 212 -2.38 18.66 9.93
C PHE A 212 -2.63 18.42 11.41
N ASP A 213 -3.88 18.26 11.83
CA ASP A 213 -4.19 17.86 13.21
C ASP A 213 -3.93 16.37 13.39
N PHE A 214 -4.20 15.56 12.35
CA PHE A 214 -3.91 14.13 12.34
C PHE A 214 -2.45 13.82 11.97
N TYR A 215 -1.79 14.70 11.20
CA TYR A 215 -0.41 14.53 10.72
C TYR A 215 0.43 15.80 10.93
N PRO A 216 0.77 16.16 12.18
CA PRO A 216 1.47 17.40 12.48
C PRO A 216 2.85 17.50 11.82
N GLY A 217 3.49 16.35 11.56
CA GLY A 217 4.76 16.28 10.83
C GLY A 217 4.71 16.82 9.40
N LEU A 218 3.52 17.01 8.81
CA LEU A 218 3.37 17.56 7.45
C LEU A 218 3.37 19.10 7.38
N LYS A 219 3.27 19.80 8.50
CA LYS A 219 3.27 21.28 8.56
C LYS A 219 4.45 21.93 7.81
N PRO A 220 5.69 21.40 7.82
CA PRO A 220 6.78 21.96 7.04
C PRO A 220 6.50 22.02 5.53
N ALA A 221 5.66 21.14 4.97
CA ALA A 221 5.27 21.19 3.56
C ALA A 221 4.45 22.45 3.24
N ALA A 222 3.60 22.91 4.17
CA ALA A 222 2.82 24.14 3.99
C ALA A 222 3.69 25.41 4.02
N THR A 223 4.84 25.36 4.69
CA THR A 223 5.83 26.46 4.65
C THR A 223 6.77 26.34 3.44
N GLY A 224 6.80 25.18 2.79
CA GLY A 224 7.72 24.87 1.71
C GLY A 224 9.18 24.76 2.17
N SER A 225 9.40 24.44 3.46
CA SER A 225 10.74 24.24 4.05
C SER A 225 11.46 23.02 3.46
N ALA A 226 10.72 22.07 2.89
CA ALA A 226 11.26 20.93 2.17
C ALA A 226 10.38 20.63 0.94
N PRO A 227 10.98 20.09 -0.16
CA PRO A 227 10.22 19.69 -1.34
C PRO A 227 9.35 18.46 -1.10
N LEU A 228 9.66 17.70 -0.04
CA LEU A 228 8.94 16.50 0.35
C LEU A 228 9.04 16.33 1.87
N VAL A 229 7.94 16.00 2.53
CA VAL A 229 7.88 15.79 3.98
C VAL A 229 7.14 14.49 4.27
N ARG A 230 7.69 13.66 5.16
CA ARG A 230 7.06 12.42 5.62
C ARG A 230 6.50 12.61 7.03
N ALA A 231 5.37 11.97 7.31
CA ALA A 231 4.79 11.91 8.63
C ALA A 231 4.07 10.57 8.85
N ARG A 232 3.69 10.36 10.11
CA ARG A 232 2.76 9.30 10.51
C ARG A 232 1.67 9.89 11.38
N GLY A 233 0.53 9.23 11.41
CA GLY A 233 -0.64 9.63 12.18
C GLY A 233 -1.79 8.67 11.98
N SER A 234 -2.96 9.04 12.47
CA SER A 234 -4.18 8.23 12.36
C SER A 234 -5.34 9.13 11.92
N MET A 235 -5.94 8.87 10.76
CA MET A 235 -7.15 9.56 10.30
C MET A 235 -8.10 8.56 9.65
N GLU A 236 -9.26 8.33 10.28
CA GLU A 236 -10.26 7.34 9.81
C GLU A 236 -10.67 7.59 8.35
N ALA A 237 -10.87 8.85 7.95
CA ALA A 237 -11.25 9.20 6.58
C ALA A 237 -10.16 8.83 5.54
N ALA A 238 -8.88 8.79 5.93
CA ALA A 238 -7.76 8.46 5.04
C ALA A 238 -7.39 6.96 5.06
N SER A 239 -7.94 6.18 6.00
CA SER A 239 -7.54 4.79 6.21
C SER A 239 -8.01 3.85 5.10
N GLY A 240 -9.12 4.18 4.43
CA GLY A 240 -9.75 3.28 3.45
C GLY A 240 -10.37 2.02 4.07
N ILE A 241 -10.28 1.84 5.39
CA ILE A 241 -10.87 0.72 6.13
C ILE A 241 -11.98 1.23 7.06
N ARG A 242 -13.04 0.44 7.24
CA ARG A 242 -14.19 0.83 8.08
C ARG A 242 -14.14 0.12 9.42
N GLY A 243 -14.46 0.84 10.50
CA GLY A 243 -14.69 0.27 11.83
C GLY A 243 -13.44 -0.24 12.55
N ARG A 244 -12.25 0.17 12.11
CA ARG A 244 -10.98 -0.14 12.79
C ARG A 244 -10.08 1.08 12.74
N GLU A 245 -9.44 1.37 13.87
CA GLU A 245 -8.36 2.35 13.92
C GLU A 245 -7.14 1.82 13.16
N ASP A 246 -6.58 2.66 12.31
CA ASP A 246 -5.38 2.34 11.56
C ASP A 246 -4.50 3.58 11.52
N ALA A 247 -3.20 3.39 11.71
CA ALA A 247 -2.25 4.45 11.43
C ALA A 247 -1.90 4.46 9.94
N GLN A 248 -1.40 5.60 9.48
CA GLN A 248 -0.98 5.83 8.12
C GLN A 248 0.47 6.32 8.09
N TRP A 249 1.18 5.93 7.03
CA TRP A 249 2.36 6.63 6.53
C TRP A 249 1.89 7.64 5.49
N VAL A 250 2.29 8.89 5.64
CA VAL A 250 1.83 9.99 4.76
C VAL A 250 3.02 10.82 4.31
N VAL A 251 2.97 11.25 3.06
CA VAL A 251 3.95 12.14 2.43
C VAL A 251 3.23 13.32 1.81
N ALA A 252 3.87 14.49 1.90
CA ALA A 252 3.35 15.73 1.36
C ALA A 252 4.41 16.50 0.57
N SER A 253 3.98 17.18 -0.49
CA SER A 253 4.78 18.12 -1.28
C SER A 253 4.06 19.47 -1.36
N PRO A 254 4.77 20.61 -1.24
CA PRO A 254 4.18 21.93 -1.48
C PRO A 254 3.72 22.07 -2.94
N ILE A 255 2.57 22.72 -3.14
CA ILE A 255 2.11 23.22 -4.43
C ILE A 255 2.36 24.73 -4.47
N ARG A 256 3.05 25.18 -5.52
CA ARG A 256 3.37 26.59 -5.78
C ARG A 256 2.72 27.03 -7.08
N GLU A 257 2.73 28.33 -7.34
CA GLU A 257 2.32 28.88 -8.63
C GLU A 257 3.17 28.33 -9.79
N ALA A 258 2.57 28.34 -10.99
CA ALA A 258 3.23 27.88 -12.19
C ALA A 258 4.60 28.58 -12.41
N GLY A 259 5.66 27.79 -12.59
CA GLY A 259 7.01 28.29 -12.86
C GLY A 259 7.77 28.81 -11.64
N ALA A 260 7.15 28.81 -10.46
CA ALA A 260 7.79 29.25 -9.22
C ALA A 260 8.56 28.10 -8.55
N ALA A 261 9.89 28.07 -8.74
CA ALA A 261 10.77 27.17 -7.97
C ALA A 261 10.80 27.53 -6.47
N SER A 262 10.59 28.81 -6.17
CA SER A 262 10.44 29.37 -4.83
C SER A 262 9.29 30.38 -4.83
N GLY A 263 8.65 30.61 -3.69
CA GLY A 263 7.48 31.50 -3.58
C GLY A 263 6.59 31.16 -2.40
N PRO A 264 5.38 31.74 -2.29
CA PRO A 264 4.40 31.28 -1.33
C PRO A 264 3.90 29.87 -1.72
N VAL A 265 3.67 29.01 -0.72
CA VAL A 265 2.97 27.75 -0.93
C VAL A 265 1.47 28.06 -1.01
N ARG A 266 0.83 27.63 -2.10
CA ARG A 266 -0.60 27.88 -2.34
C ARG A 266 -1.49 26.74 -1.85
N ALA A 267 -0.95 25.52 -1.83
CA ALA A 267 -1.64 24.33 -1.37
C ALA A 267 -0.60 23.25 -1.02
N VAL A 268 -1.05 22.15 -0.44
CA VAL A 268 -0.21 20.97 -0.20
C VAL A 268 -0.83 19.77 -0.91
N TYR A 269 0.01 19.02 -1.63
CA TYR A 269 -0.36 17.75 -2.23
C TYR A 269 0.10 16.63 -1.32
N ALA A 270 -0.82 15.81 -0.81
CA ALA A 270 -0.52 14.74 0.13
C ALA A 270 -1.02 13.39 -0.39
N SER A 271 -0.32 12.33 -0.02
CA SER A 271 -0.69 10.95 -0.30
C SER A 271 -0.14 10.03 0.79
N GLY A 272 -0.71 8.85 0.95
CA GLY A 272 -0.22 7.90 1.93
C GLY A 272 -0.86 6.53 1.83
N TRP A 273 -0.45 5.66 2.75
CA TRP A 273 -1.05 4.36 2.94
C TRP A 273 -1.49 4.19 4.38
N SER A 274 -2.67 3.61 4.55
CA SER A 274 -3.00 2.88 5.77
C SER A 274 -2.16 1.62 5.87
N TRP A 275 -1.63 1.31 7.05
CA TRP A 275 -0.78 0.14 7.25
C TRP A 275 -1.52 -1.17 6.96
N THR A 276 -2.79 -1.27 7.38
CA THR A 276 -3.64 -2.44 7.10
C THR A 276 -3.85 -2.62 5.60
N SER A 277 -4.19 -1.55 4.87
CA SER A 277 -4.40 -1.59 3.42
C SER A 277 -3.11 -1.92 2.66
N TYR A 278 -1.98 -1.40 3.14
CA TYR A 278 -0.68 -1.66 2.54
C TYR A 278 -0.22 -3.11 2.76
N ALA A 279 -0.37 -3.65 3.98
CA ALA A 279 -0.12 -5.05 4.26
C ALA A 279 -0.96 -5.97 3.37
N TYR A 280 -2.26 -5.65 3.17
CA TYR A 280 -3.12 -6.40 2.26
C TYR A 280 -2.63 -6.36 0.80
N ARG A 281 -2.17 -5.21 0.33
CA ARG A 281 -1.58 -5.10 -1.01
C ARG A 281 -0.32 -5.97 -1.14
N LEU A 282 0.58 -5.91 -0.16
CA LEU A 282 1.80 -6.71 -0.14
C LEU A 282 1.50 -8.21 -0.13
N GLU A 283 0.48 -8.63 0.62
CA GLU A 283 0.02 -10.02 0.65
C GLU A 283 -0.49 -10.48 -0.73
N ASN A 284 -1.30 -9.66 -1.42
CA ASN A 284 -1.79 -9.98 -2.77
C ASN A 284 -0.65 -10.07 -3.80
N ALA A 285 0.36 -9.19 -3.69
CA ALA A 285 1.54 -9.24 -4.53
C ALA A 285 2.32 -10.55 -4.32
N LEU A 286 2.56 -10.92 -3.05
CA LEU A 286 3.21 -12.17 -2.69
C LEU A 286 2.43 -13.40 -3.17
N GLN A 287 1.11 -13.42 -2.97
CA GLN A 287 0.26 -14.54 -3.43
C GLN A 287 0.27 -14.70 -4.95
N THR A 288 0.41 -13.61 -5.70
CA THR A 288 0.56 -13.69 -7.16
C THR A 288 1.87 -14.35 -7.54
N TRP A 289 2.96 -13.96 -6.88
CA TRP A 289 4.27 -14.55 -7.14
C TRP A 289 4.36 -16.02 -6.73
N ILE A 290 3.84 -16.39 -5.55
CA ILE A 290 3.78 -17.79 -5.12
C ILE A 290 3.00 -18.64 -6.13
N ARG A 291 1.88 -18.13 -6.66
CA ARG A 291 1.11 -18.85 -7.69
C ARG A 291 1.89 -19.01 -8.99
N GLU A 292 2.78 -18.09 -9.32
CA GLU A 292 3.66 -18.21 -10.48
C GLU A 292 4.75 -19.26 -10.25
N GLU A 293 5.44 -19.22 -9.12
CA GLU A 293 6.44 -20.24 -8.74
C GLU A 293 5.85 -21.66 -8.75
N MET A 294 4.60 -21.80 -8.34
CA MET A 294 3.90 -23.10 -8.31
C MET A 294 3.52 -23.64 -9.68
N LYS A 295 3.52 -22.83 -10.75
CA LYS A 295 3.27 -23.33 -12.12
C LYS A 295 4.42 -24.18 -12.63
N ASP A 296 5.62 -23.95 -12.12
CA ASP A 296 6.84 -24.64 -12.54
C ASP A 296 7.07 -25.97 -11.79
N VAL A 297 6.14 -26.35 -10.90
CA VAL A 297 6.22 -27.59 -10.13
C VAL A 297 5.40 -28.68 -10.83
N ASP A 298 6.06 -29.79 -11.19
CA ASP A 298 5.47 -30.93 -11.92
C ASP A 298 4.20 -31.53 -11.26
N LYS A 299 4.06 -31.36 -9.94
CA LYS A 299 2.90 -31.84 -9.19
C LYS A 299 2.16 -30.66 -8.56
N PRO A 300 0.85 -30.51 -8.83
CA PRO A 300 0.04 -29.48 -8.20
C PRO A 300 0.03 -29.74 -6.68
N THR A 301 0.75 -28.90 -5.95
CA THR A 301 0.71 -28.87 -4.49
C THR A 301 -0.30 -27.81 -4.05
N LYS A 302 -0.82 -27.93 -2.82
CA LYS A 302 -1.68 -26.90 -2.24
C LYS A 302 -0.84 -25.66 -1.95
N ALA A 303 -1.35 -24.48 -2.27
CA ALA A 303 -0.62 -23.24 -1.97
C ALA A 303 -0.34 -23.10 -0.47
N PRO A 304 0.84 -22.57 -0.10
CA PRO A 304 1.16 -22.26 1.29
C PRO A 304 0.17 -21.20 1.82
N LEU A 305 -0.09 -21.23 3.11
CA LEU A 305 -0.82 -20.14 3.76
C LEU A 305 0.18 -19.06 4.14
N THR A 306 -0.05 -17.84 3.68
CA THR A 306 0.79 -16.69 3.99
C THR A 306 -0.02 -15.57 4.61
N TYR A 307 0.60 -14.84 5.53
CA TYR A 307 0.11 -13.58 6.04
C TYR A 307 1.25 -12.56 6.03
N VAL A 308 1.02 -11.42 5.39
CA VAL A 308 1.98 -10.31 5.41
C VAL A 308 1.56 -9.30 6.47
N LEU A 309 2.50 -8.97 7.34
CA LEU A 309 2.32 -8.07 8.45
C LEU A 309 3.33 -6.93 8.38
N LEU A 310 2.95 -5.76 8.87
CA LEU A 310 3.83 -4.63 9.11
C LEU A 310 3.94 -4.39 10.61
N VAL A 311 5.16 -4.45 11.12
CA VAL A 311 5.48 -4.12 12.51
C VAL A 311 5.97 -2.67 12.53
N VAL A 312 5.27 -1.80 13.25
CA VAL A 312 5.55 -0.35 13.31
C VAL A 312 5.59 0.06 14.78
N GLY A 313 6.80 0.29 15.30
CA GLY A 313 6.99 0.44 16.74
C GLY A 313 6.45 -0.78 17.49
N GLU A 314 5.48 -0.56 18.38
CA GLU A 314 4.84 -1.62 19.18
C GLU A 314 3.56 -2.18 18.53
N GLN A 315 3.17 -1.68 17.36
CA GLN A 315 1.93 -2.06 16.70
C GLN A 315 2.21 -3.03 15.55
N VAL A 316 1.22 -3.89 15.27
CA VAL A 316 1.27 -4.86 14.17
C VAL A 316 0.01 -4.73 13.34
N TYR A 317 0.19 -4.51 12.05
CA TYR A 317 -0.85 -4.36 11.05
C TYR A 317 -0.79 -5.52 10.07
N GLY A 318 -1.94 -5.99 9.60
CA GLY A 318 -2.03 -7.06 8.62
C GLY A 318 -3.29 -6.90 7.78
N ALA A 319 -3.44 -7.70 6.73
CA ALA A 319 -4.66 -7.68 5.93
C ALA A 319 -5.92 -7.90 6.79
N PRO A 320 -7.11 -7.39 6.36
CA PRO A 320 -8.36 -7.59 7.10
C PRO A 320 -8.71 -9.05 7.40
N VAL A 321 -8.21 -9.98 6.59
CA VAL A 321 -8.44 -11.43 6.70
C VAL A 321 -7.47 -12.14 7.66
N VAL A 322 -6.43 -11.45 8.15
CA VAL A 322 -5.48 -12.03 9.11
C VAL A 322 -6.20 -12.31 10.43
N PRO A 323 -6.13 -13.53 10.98
CA PRO A 323 -6.67 -13.83 12.30
C PRO A 323 -6.06 -12.92 13.38
N VAL A 324 -6.90 -12.35 14.25
CA VAL A 324 -6.46 -11.45 15.33
C VAL A 324 -5.41 -12.11 16.22
N ALA A 325 -5.54 -13.42 16.50
CA ALA A 325 -4.56 -14.18 17.26
C ALA A 325 -3.13 -14.12 16.66
N ASN A 326 -3.00 -14.04 15.33
CA ASN A 326 -1.70 -13.93 14.67
C ASN A 326 -1.09 -12.54 14.87
N LEU A 327 -1.91 -11.49 14.85
CA LEU A 327 -1.46 -10.11 15.12
C LEU A 327 -0.98 -9.97 16.57
N GLU A 328 -1.77 -10.46 17.53
CA GLU A 328 -1.42 -10.41 18.96
C GLU A 328 -0.15 -11.21 19.26
N LEU A 329 0.01 -12.40 18.65
CA LEU A 329 1.21 -13.19 18.80
C LEU A 329 2.45 -12.42 18.33
N VAL A 330 2.42 -11.87 17.11
CA VAL A 330 3.58 -11.15 16.55
C VAL A 330 3.85 -9.87 17.32
N ARG A 331 2.82 -9.19 17.83
CA ARG A 331 2.96 -8.02 18.70
C ARG A 331 3.72 -8.34 20.00
N GLY A 332 3.51 -9.54 20.56
CA GLY A 332 4.21 -10.00 21.76
C GLY A 332 5.67 -10.41 21.52
N LEU A 333 6.16 -10.43 20.27
CA LEU A 333 7.53 -10.82 19.95
C LEU A 333 8.45 -9.59 19.89
N PRO A 334 9.74 -9.73 20.28
CA PRO A 334 10.73 -8.65 20.28
C PRO A 334 11.30 -8.38 18.86
N VAL A 335 10.43 -8.30 17.84
CA VAL A 335 10.81 -8.26 16.42
C VAL A 335 11.77 -7.12 16.15
N LEU A 336 11.40 -5.87 16.46
CA LEU A 336 12.23 -4.70 16.13
C LEU A 336 13.55 -4.66 16.92
N SER A 337 13.56 -5.08 18.19
CA SER A 337 14.78 -5.11 18.99
C SER A 337 15.77 -6.16 18.49
N GLU A 338 15.30 -7.36 18.12
CA GLU A 338 16.17 -8.38 17.55
C GLU A 338 16.63 -8.00 16.13
N LEU A 339 15.76 -7.39 15.31
CA LEU A 339 16.15 -6.87 13.99
C LEU A 339 17.28 -5.85 14.07
N LYS A 340 17.26 -4.94 15.06
CA LYS A 340 18.34 -3.99 15.28
C LYS A 340 19.68 -4.67 15.63
N ALA A 341 19.64 -5.83 16.27
CA ALA A 341 20.84 -6.57 16.66
C ALA A 341 21.40 -7.46 15.54
N SER A 342 20.54 -8.13 14.77
CA SER A 342 20.94 -9.18 13.81
C SER A 342 20.67 -8.85 12.34
N GLY A 343 19.91 -7.79 12.05
CA GLY A 343 19.42 -7.45 10.72
C GLY A 343 18.28 -8.32 10.20
N LYS A 344 17.97 -9.45 10.87
CA LYS A 344 16.90 -10.37 10.48
C LYS A 344 16.30 -11.12 11.67
N PHE A 345 14.99 -11.29 11.67
CA PHE A 345 14.27 -12.00 12.73
C PHE A 345 13.65 -13.27 12.15
N LYS A 346 13.90 -14.41 12.79
CA LYS A 346 13.35 -15.71 12.39
C LYS A 346 12.85 -16.48 13.60
N ARG A 347 11.65 -17.04 13.49
CA ARG A 347 11.06 -17.92 14.51
C ARG A 347 10.21 -19.00 13.86
N GLN A 348 10.23 -20.19 14.45
CA GLN A 348 9.21 -21.20 14.23
C GLN A 348 8.07 -20.96 15.22
N LEU A 349 6.84 -21.08 14.77
CA LEU A 349 5.64 -20.83 15.57
C LEU A 349 4.64 -21.96 15.37
N SER A 350 3.84 -22.25 16.40
CA SER A 350 2.71 -23.16 16.30
C SER A 350 1.42 -22.38 16.60
N LEU A 351 0.54 -22.27 15.61
CA LEU A 351 -0.72 -21.52 15.70
C LEU A 351 -1.86 -22.39 15.25
N SER A 352 -2.84 -22.60 16.12
CA SER A 352 -4.04 -23.40 15.80
C SER A 352 -3.71 -24.78 15.23
N ASN A 353 -2.76 -25.48 15.88
CA ASN A 353 -2.24 -26.79 15.45
C ASN A 353 -1.55 -26.80 14.07
N ARG A 354 -1.07 -25.63 13.62
CA ARG A 354 -0.33 -25.50 12.37
C ARG A 354 1.03 -24.88 12.62
N ALA A 355 2.06 -25.48 12.02
CA ALA A 355 3.42 -25.00 12.05
C ALA A 355 3.60 -23.82 11.07
N PHE A 356 4.12 -22.70 11.56
CA PHE A 356 4.46 -21.53 10.78
C PHE A 356 5.95 -21.22 10.90
N GLY A 357 6.52 -20.72 9.81
CA GLY A 357 7.74 -19.94 9.83
C GLY A 357 7.40 -18.46 9.84
N LEU A 358 8.02 -17.72 10.75
CA LEU A 358 8.01 -16.26 10.79
C LEU A 358 9.37 -15.75 10.38
N VAL A 359 9.40 -14.93 9.33
CA VAL A 359 10.58 -14.13 8.97
C VAL A 359 10.19 -12.67 8.98
N ALA A 360 10.99 -11.82 9.60
CA ALA A 360 10.85 -10.37 9.47
C ALA A 360 12.17 -9.73 9.06
N LEU A 361 12.05 -8.63 8.31
CA LEU A 361 13.16 -7.83 7.79
C LEU A 361 12.85 -6.33 7.97
N PRO A 362 13.87 -5.48 8.15
CA PRO A 362 13.67 -4.04 8.27
C PRO A 362 13.12 -3.46 6.95
N ALA A 363 12.24 -2.47 7.07
CA ALA A 363 11.64 -1.76 5.94
C ALA A 363 11.95 -0.25 6.03
N PRO A 364 13.24 0.15 5.89
CA PRO A 364 13.71 1.50 6.19
C PRO A 364 13.08 2.59 5.32
N ALA A 365 12.58 2.24 4.12
CA ALA A 365 11.86 3.18 3.26
C ALA A 365 10.58 3.74 3.93
N LEU A 366 9.98 2.99 4.86
CA LEU A 366 8.81 3.41 5.66
C LEU A 366 9.22 4.04 7.01
N GLY A 367 10.50 3.91 7.38
CA GLY A 367 11.16 4.46 8.56
C GLY A 367 11.88 3.40 9.41
N ASP A 368 12.73 3.86 10.33
CA ASP A 368 13.74 3.03 11.02
C ASP A 368 13.16 2.06 12.06
N ASP A 369 11.92 2.25 12.45
CA ASP A 369 11.13 1.45 13.40
C ASP A 369 10.04 0.63 12.68
N VAL A 370 10.19 0.41 11.37
CA VAL A 370 9.27 -0.39 10.57
C VAL A 370 9.95 -1.66 10.07
N ALA A 371 9.23 -2.76 10.18
CA ALA A 371 9.62 -4.05 9.60
C ALA A 371 8.46 -4.69 8.86
N VAL A 372 8.79 -5.45 7.81
CA VAL A 372 7.84 -6.37 7.18
C VAL A 372 8.04 -7.76 7.76
N ALA A 373 6.96 -8.40 8.16
CA ALA A 373 6.95 -9.74 8.73
C ALA A 373 6.07 -10.66 7.87
N LEU A 374 6.56 -11.84 7.54
CA LEU A 374 5.87 -12.86 6.77
C LEU A 374 5.68 -14.09 7.65
N LEU A 375 4.43 -14.42 7.93
CA LEU A 375 4.03 -15.73 8.42
C LEU A 375 3.77 -16.62 7.21
N ARG A 376 4.45 -17.76 7.13
CA ARG A 376 4.26 -18.76 6.09
C ARG A 376 4.04 -20.12 6.72
N SER A 377 3.13 -20.90 6.16
CA SER A 377 2.95 -22.30 6.54
C SER A 377 2.76 -23.16 5.30
N GLU A 378 3.61 -24.17 5.18
CA GLU A 378 3.49 -25.20 4.17
C GLU A 378 2.25 -26.11 4.43
N PRO A 379 1.67 -26.73 3.40
CA PRO A 379 0.53 -27.63 3.52
C PRO A 379 0.84 -28.96 4.25
#